data_AF-A0A151TPB8-F1
#
_entry.id   AF-A0A151TPB8-F1
#
_cell.length_a   1.000
_cell.length_b   1.000
_cell.length_c   1.000
_cell.angle_alpha   90.00
_cell.angle_beta   90.00
_cell.angle_gamma   90.00
#
_symmetry.space_group_name_H-M   'P 1'
#
loop_
_entity.id
_entity.type
_entity.pdbx_description
1 polymer ?
#
loop_
_entity_poly.entity_id
_entity_poly.type
_entity_poly.pdbx_seq_one_letter_code
_entity_poly.pdbx_strand_id
1 'polypeptide(L)' 'MIITGDDQFEISALQSYLGQQFEMKGLSMLHYFLGLEVSQDSTGYYLSPAKYASDLLSRVGITD' A
#
# COMPACT_ATOMS: atom_id res chain seq x y z
N MET A 1 -7.93 2.01 -2.66
CA MET A 1 -7.50 3.42 -2.57
C MET A 1 -6.50 3.55 -1.43
N ILE A 2 -5.44 4.32 -1.61
CA ILE A 2 -4.47 4.62 -0.54
C ILE A 2 -4.66 6.07 -0.11
N ILE A 3 -4.77 6.28 1.19
CA ILE A 3 -4.87 7.60 1.83
C ILE A 3 -3.66 7.72 2.75
N THR A 4 -2.88 8.79 2.58
CA THR A 4 -1.70 9.09 3.40
C THR A 4 -1.82 10.52 3.92
N GLY A 5 -1.45 10.72 5.17
CA GLY A 5 -1.47 12.02 5.85
C GLY A 5 -0.78 11.88 7.20
N ASP A 6 -0.38 13.00 7.77
CA ASP A 6 0.19 13.11 9.10
C ASP A 6 -0.89 13.35 10.18
N ASP A 7 -2.06 13.84 9.79
CA ASP A 7 -3.22 14.02 10.67
C ASP A 7 -4.21 12.83 10.57
N GLN A 8 -4.30 12.08 11.66
CA GLN A 8 -5.18 10.92 11.76
C GLN A 8 -6.67 11.27 11.68
N PHE A 9 -7.07 12.45 12.15
CA PHE A 9 -8.46 12.92 12.12
C PHE A 9 -8.89 13.23 10.68
N GLU A 10 -8.06 13.97 9.94
CA GLU A 10 -8.31 14.29 8.54
C GLU A 10 -8.35 13.02 7.67
N ILE A 11 -7.44 12.06 7.93
CA ILE A 11 -7.47 10.76 7.25
C ILE A 11 -8.80 10.04 7.49
N SER A 12 -9.26 9.96 8.74
CA SER A 12 -10.51 9.28 9.08
C SER A 12 -11.75 10.00 8.52
N ALA A 13 -11.77 11.33 8.55
CA ALA A 13 -12.84 12.13 7.97
C ALA A 13 -12.94 11.91 6.45
N LEU A 14 -11.80 11.95 5.75
CA LEU A 14 -11.73 11.69 4.32
C LEU A 14 -12.15 10.27 3.96
N GLN A 15 -11.72 9.28 4.75
CA GLN A 15 -12.08 7.88 4.55
C GLN A 15 -13.59 7.65 4.72
N SER A 16 -14.24 8.32 5.68
CA SER A 16 -15.69 8.27 5.88
C SER A 16 -16.46 8.96 4.74
N TYR A 17 -15.99 10.14 4.30
CA TYR A 17 -16.58 10.86 3.18
C TYR A 17 -16.56 10.02 1.89
N LEU A 18 -15.41 9.42 1.59
CA LEU A 18 -15.25 8.57 0.41
C LEU A 18 -16.03 7.26 0.51
N GLY A 19 -16.13 6.66 1.70
CA GLY A 19 -16.93 5.46 1.94
C GLY A 19 -18.43 5.67 1.77
N GLN A 20 -18.92 6.92 1.90
CA GLN A 20 -20.31 7.26 1.60
C GLN A 20 -20.58 7.45 0.10
N GLN A 21 -19.57 7.90 -0.67
CA GLN A 21 -19.71 8.16 -2.11
C GLN A 21 -19.35 6.95 -2.97
N PHE A 22 -18.52 6.05 -2.45
CA PHE A 22 -18.00 4.89 -3.15
C PHE A 22 -18.09 3.64 -2.26
N GLU A 23 -18.43 2.49 -2.83
CA GLU A 23 -18.33 1.20 -2.13
C GLU A 23 -16.85 0.89 -1.85
N MET A 24 -16.37 1.33 -0.69
CA MET A 24 -15.02 1.05 -0.22
C MET A 24 -15.01 -0.29 0.50
N LYS A 25 -14.54 -1.35 -0.17
CA LYS A 25 -14.08 -2.55 0.55
C LYS A 25 -12.85 -2.18 1.34
N GLY A 26 -12.94 -2.28 2.67
CA GLY A 26 -11.78 -2.29 3.53
C GLY A 26 -10.87 -3.43 3.08
N LEU A 27 -9.71 -3.08 2.54
CA LEU A 27 -8.64 -4.05 2.39
C LEU A 27 -8.18 -4.38 3.82
N SER A 28 -8.03 -5.67 4.14
CA SER A 28 -7.20 -6.07 5.28
C SER A 28 -5.77 -5.55 5.07
N MET A 29 -4.84 -5.86 5.99
CA MET A 29 -3.42 -5.50 5.90
C MET A 29 -2.92 -5.39 4.45
N LEU A 30 -2.43 -4.21 4.09
CA LEU A 30 -1.87 -3.96 2.77
C LEU A 30 -0.63 -4.84 2.65
N HIS A 31 -0.70 -5.93 1.88
CA HIS A 31 0.44 -6.83 1.69
C HIS A 31 1.30 -6.44 0.49
N TYR A 32 0.72 -5.77 -0.51
CA TYR A 32 1.40 -5.37 -1.74
C TYR A 32 0.87 -4.03 -2.26
N PHE A 33 1.77 -3.13 -2.62
CA PHE A 33 1.45 -1.87 -3.32
C PHE A 33 2.45 -1.63 -4.45
N LEU A 34 1.96 -1.42 -5.68
CA LEU A 34 2.79 -1.27 -6.88
C LEU A 34 3.79 -2.44 -7.13
N GLY A 35 3.52 -3.63 -6.59
CA GLY A 35 4.44 -4.77 -6.65
C GLY A 35 5.53 -4.76 -5.57
N LEU A 36 5.53 -3.78 -4.67
CA LEU A 36 6.35 -3.76 -3.46
C LEU A 36 5.60 -4.49 -2.35
N GLU A 37 6.26 -5.44 -1.70
CA GLU A 37 5.73 -6.07 -0.51
C GLU A 37 5.73 -5.04 0.63
N VAL A 38 4.57 -4.89 1.28
CA VAL A 38 4.37 -3.96 2.38
C VAL A 38 4.29 -4.78 3.66
N SER A 39 5.22 -4.56 4.57
CA SER A 39 5.26 -5.16 5.90
C SER A 39 4.81 -4.12 6.91
N GLN A 40 3.79 -4.43 7.70
CA GLN A 40 3.31 -3.53 8.75
C GLN A 40 3.81 -4.03 10.11
N ASP A 41 4.39 -3.12 10.90
CA ASP A 41 4.66 -3.35 12.32
C ASP A 41 3.86 -2.37 13.19
N SER A 42 4.06 -2.40 14.51
CA SER A 42 3.37 -1.51 15.45
C SER A 42 3.76 -0.03 15.32
N THR A 43 4.80 0.29 14.55
CA THR A 43 5.33 1.64 14.32
C THR A 43 5.01 2.19 12.94
N GLY A 44 4.61 1.36 11.97
CA GLY A 44 4.17 1.83 10.66
C GLY A 44 4.21 0.79 9.54
N TYR A 45 4.22 1.28 8.31
CA TYR A 45 4.32 0.47 7.10
C TYR A 45 5.74 0.58 6.52
N TYR A 46 6.37 -0.56 6.29
CA TYR A 46 7.66 -0.70 5.62
C TYR A 46 7.45 -1.27 4.24
N LEU A 47 8.08 -0.66 3.25
CA LEU A 47 8.12 -1.19 1.88
C LEU A 47 9.43 -1.95 1.72
N SER A 48 9.38 -3.21 1.27
CA SER A 48 10.60 -3.94 0.89
C SER A 48 10.82 -3.80 -0.63
N PRO A 49 11.90 -3.11 -1.07
CA PRO A 49 12.16 -2.91 -2.50
C PRO A 49 12.67 -4.17 -3.20
N ALA A 50 13.23 -5.12 -2.45
CA ALA A 50 13.95 -6.27 -2.97
C ALA A 50 13.07 -7.13 -3.90
N LYS A 51 11.79 -7.31 -3.55
CA LYS A 51 10.87 -8.12 -4.33
C LYS A 51 10.43 -7.44 -5.62
N TYR A 52 10.17 -6.14 -5.59
CA TYR A 52 9.90 -5.37 -6.80
C TYR A 52 11.11 -5.34 -7.74
N ALA A 53 12.32 -5.10 -7.22
CA ALA A 53 13.53 -5.12 -8.03
C ALA A 53 13.76 -6.49 -8.68
N SER A 54 13.57 -7.58 -7.93
CA SER A 54 13.69 -8.95 -8.44
C SER A 54 12.59 -9.32 -9.45
N ASP A 55 11.34 -8.96 -9.17
CA ASP A 55 10.20 -9.19 -10.08
C ASP A 55 10.31 -8.33 -11.34
N LEU A 56 10.88 -7.12 -11.21
CA LEU A 56 11.18 -6.25 -12.35
C LEU A 56 12.28 -6.89 -13.19
N LEU A 57 13.44 -7.23 -12.60
CA LEU A 57 14.57 -7.86 -13.30
C LEU A 57 14.17 -9.14 -14.03
N SER A 58 13.40 -10.01 -13.38
CA SER A 58 12.86 -11.23 -14.00
C SER A 58 11.87 -10.92 -15.14
N ARG A 59 11.03 -9.90 -15.02
CA ARG A 59 10.13 -9.45 -16.09
C ARG A 59 10.85 -8.85 -17.29
N VAL A 60 11.94 -8.11 -17.09
CA VAL A 60 12.76 -7.58 -18.21
C VAL A 60 13.72 -8.63 -18.78
N GLY A 61 13.74 -9.86 -18.25
CA GLY A 61 14.61 -10.94 -18.73
C GLY A 61 16.08 -10.69 -18.40
N ILE A 62 16.39 -9.79 -17.47
CA ILE A 62 17.74 -9.55 -16.95
C ILE A 62 17.94 -10.51 -15.79
N THR A 63 17.99 -11.80 -16.11
CA THR A 63 18.45 -12.83 -15.19
C THR A 63 19.70 -13.41 -15.85
N ASP A 64 20.82 -13.43 -15.12
CA ASP A 64 22.07 -14.04 -15.57
C ASP A 64 21.84 -15.51 -16.00
#